data_AF-A0A1J4X289-F1
#
_entry.id   AF-A0A1J4X289-F1
#
_cell.length_a   1.000
_cell.length_b   1.000
_cell.length_c   1.000
_cell.angle_alpha   90.00
_cell.angle_beta   90.00
_cell.angle_gamma   90.00
#
_symmetry.space_group_name_H-M   'P 1'
#
loop_
_entity.id
_entity.type
_entity.pdbx_description
1 polymer ?
#
loop_
_entity_poly.entity_id
_entity_poly.type
_entity_poly.pdbx_seq_one_letter_code
_entity_poly.pdbx_strand_id
1 'polypeptide(L)' 'MLGKKKQHPRKRVHGFLKRQSSPGGRAVLKRRRSRGRQSLTV' A
#
# COMPACT_ATOMS: atom_id res chain seq x y z
N MET A 1 12.66 5.43 25.93
CA MET A 1 11.58 5.79 25.00
C MET A 1 11.37 4.66 23.99
N LEU A 2 10.41 3.76 24.21
CA LEU A 2 10.08 2.74 23.21
C LEU A 2 9.47 3.44 21.99
N GLY A 3 10.26 3.60 20.92
CA GLY A 3 9.81 4.21 19.67
C GLY A 3 8.59 3.45 19.14
N LYS A 4 7.41 4.08 19.15
CA LYS A 4 6.14 3.47 18.75
C LYS A 4 6.29 2.84 17.35
N LYS A 5 6.16 1.52 17.23
CA LYS A 5 6.10 0.82 15.94
C LYS A 5 4.88 1.34 15.16
N LYS A 6 5.12 2.18 14.15
CA LYS A 6 4.10 2.82 13.30
C LYS A 6 3.48 1.85 12.27
N GLN A 7 3.17 0.62 12.65
CA GLN A 7 2.63 -0.39 11.72
C GLN A 7 1.16 -0.11 11.36
N HIS A 8 0.34 0.29 12.33
CA HIS A 8 -1.05 0.70 12.09
C HIS A 8 -1.19 1.88 11.11
N PRO A 9 -0.51 3.04 11.31
CA PRO A 9 -0.62 4.14 10.37
C PRO A 9 -0.06 3.78 8.99
N ARG A 10 0.98 2.95 8.90
CA ARG A 10 1.55 2.51 7.63
C ARG A 10 0.52 1.75 6.78
N LYS A 11 -0.26 0.85 7.38
CA LYS A 11 -1.33 0.12 6.68
C LYS A 11 -2.49 1.04 6.27
N ARG A 12 -2.85 2.05 7.07
CA ARG A 12 -3.91 3.01 6.72
C ARG A 12 -3.53 3.89 5.52
N VAL A 13 -2.26 4.27 5.40
CA VAL A 13 -1.81 5.18 4.34
C VAL A 13 -1.36 4.42 3.09
N HIS A 14 -0.73 3.26 3.24
CA HIS A 14 -0.09 2.55 2.13
C HIS A 14 -0.67 1.16 1.83
N GLY A 15 -1.59 0.67 2.67
CA GLY A 15 -2.21 -0.62 2.50
C GLY A 15 -3.14 -0.70 1.29
N PHE A 16 -3.55 -1.91 0.97
CA PHE A 16 -4.31 -2.23 -0.24
C PHE A 16 -5.60 -1.42 -0.39
N LEU A 17 -6.42 -1.34 0.67
CA LEU A 17 -7.69 -0.62 0.65
C LEU A 17 -7.51 0.86 0.29
N LYS A 18 -6.47 1.51 0.83
CA LYS A 18 -6.17 2.91 0.53
C LYS A 18 -5.71 3.11 -0.92
N ARG A 19 -5.01 2.12 -1.49
CA ARG A 19 -4.67 2.14 -2.92
C ARG A 19 -5.92 1.95 -3.78
N GLN A 20 -6.83 1.07 -3.40
CA GLN A 20 -8.07 0.84 -4.14
C GLN A 20 -9.02 2.06 -4.11
N SER A 21 -9.01 2.86 -3.04
CA SER A 21 -9.96 3.95 -2.83
C SER A 21 -9.77 5.16 -3.74
N SER A 22 -8.65 5.27 -4.48
CA SER A 22 -8.38 6.41 -5.36
C SER A 22 -8.08 5.95 -6.79
N PRO A 23 -8.40 6.73 -7.83
CA PRO A 23 -8.00 6.42 -9.21
C PRO A 23 -6.49 6.20 -9.35
N GLY A 24 -5.68 7.09 -8.77
CA GLY A 24 -4.21 6.99 -8.80
C GLY A 24 -3.69 5.74 -8.09
N GLY A 25 -4.25 5.39 -6.94
CA GLY A 25 -3.86 4.17 -6.22
C GLY A 25 -4.21 2.88 -6.97
N ARG A 26 -5.35 2.84 -7.69
CA ARG A 26 -5.71 1.72 -8.56
C ARG A 26 -4.71 1.56 -9.72
N ALA A 27 -4.26 2.67 -10.31
CA ALA A 27 -3.23 2.66 -11.34
C ALA A 27 -1.89 2.12 -10.82
N VAL A 28 -1.52 2.45 -9.57
CA VAL A 28 -0.33 1.88 -8.91
C VAL A 28 -0.46 0.36 -8.78
N LEU A 29 -1.60 -0.16 -8.30
CA LEU A 29 -1.81 -1.60 -8.20
C LEU A 29 -1.77 -2.29 -9.57
N LYS A 30 -2.38 -1.70 -10.61
CA LYS A 30 -2.33 -2.22 -11.98
C LYS A 30 -0.88 -2.34 -12.49
N ARG A 31 -0.08 -1.30 -12.32
CA ARG A 31 1.34 -1.28 -12.72
C ARG A 31 2.18 -2.29 -11.92
N ARG A 32 1.88 -2.49 -10.64
CA ARG A 32 2.60 -3.47 -9.81
C ARG A 32 2.25 -4.90 -10.19
N ARG A 33 0.98 -5.18 -10.52
CA ARG A 33 0.54 -6.48 -11.07
C ARG A 33 1.16 -6.77 -12.43
N SER A 34 1.16 -5.80 -13.35
CA SER A 34 1.75 -5.99 -14.68
C SER A 34 3.26 -6.26 -14.63
N ARG A 35 3.96 -5.69 -13.63
CA ARG A 35 5.38 -5.98 -13.38
C ARG A 35 5.61 -7.32 -12.67
N GLY A 36 4.56 -8.01 -12.20
CA GLY A 36 4.69 -9.29 -11.50
C GLY A 36 5.31 -9.18 -10.10
N ARG A 37 5.12 -8.05 -9.41
CA ARG A 37 5.69 -7.91 -8.05
C ARG A 37 5.03 -8.90 -7.08
N GLN A 38 5.86 -9.69 -6.40
CA GLN A 38 5.42 -10.67 -5.38
C GLN A 38 4.53 -10.03 -4.29
N SER A 39 4.82 -8.78 -3.89
CA SER A 39 3.98 -8.02 -2.97
C SER A 39 3.52 -6.70 -3.60
N LEU A 40 2.20 -6.47 -3.61
CA LEU A 40 1.59 -5.29 -4.25
C LEU A 40 1.51 -4.08 -3.33
N THR A 41 1.41 -4.28 -2.01
CA THR A 41 1.46 -3.21 -1.01
C THR A 41 2.40 -3.60 0.12
N VAL A 42 2.66 -2.63 1.00
CA VAL A 42 3.33 -2.86 2.28
C VAL A 42 2.43 -3.61 3.26
#